data_AF-A0A2H9LTN0-F1
#
_entry.id   AF-A0A2H9LTN0-F1
#
_cell.length_a   1.000
_cell.length_b   1.000
_cell.length_c   1.000
_cell.angle_alpha   90.00
_cell.angle_beta   90.00
_cell.angle_gamma   90.00
#
_symmetry.space_group_name_H-M   'P 1'
#
loop_
_entity.id
_entity.type
_entity.pdbx_description
1 polymer ?
#
loop_
_entity_poly.entity_id
_entity_poly.type
_entity_poly.pdbx_seq_one_letter_code
_entity_poly.pdbx_strand_id
1 'polypeptide(L)'
;MHSDLLNRVDSALKELREHNNTKNIADYEYYALNFIEEAVNFNSFKKNKRHKKKKIRNVTELNNLRSNDIADAIKLGNSLEKGRAELFNRLWNDDIAPDYLIQKDFSGMIDENIMYVSDKSKVYAWVLAITGHAASGHGAFNRSGRKLNFPNTTVSDILKALAKHPDLSKFVDNGLIPNKDYFHPEIIRKEVQSHCIDPFVRIIENHFNGPPEQKFYTIKKGTNFGGFVFNSDCIVDMLELARTYNFSGWMDVGSLREKAASKYGWMMGYGDTFAVNISEAKKYFCSLEELSEKEYKHSKFFNLLDHKKMIEVFKHLGIIADIDEPDFDKLEQKQGGKVTWDLIKETYGFDIRGEWENVYIREKKGKGISDDIAVTNAGFLSDTFRTNDYIPSKYTVFSKIFGAEVGDRVDTHEKISSPVFNNGQDSTIAQHFNYLFKNKCKSGKYRKLNNIRDDLKEYKLISSSLMEDCCIISSNIEGIIHSSMRHFGKKQKGTCMTEQIFIFVSQLLEEFKNNPTKRNSLYSNCEIPYELLNSSNPIDIKVGFHRVPINKYKERVRESLEILLNPSNREKNITKYFANVGR
;
A
#
# COMPACT_ATOMS: atom_id res chain seq x y z
N MET A 1 17.57 -34.56 33.14
CA MET A 1 17.06 -34.44 31.76
C MET A 1 16.31 -33.14 31.49
N HIS A 2 15.22 -32.83 32.20
CA HIS A 2 14.54 -31.52 32.04
C HIS A 2 15.42 -30.34 32.47
N SER A 3 16.16 -30.49 33.58
CA SER A 3 17.21 -29.56 34.05
C SER A 3 18.30 -29.32 32.99
N ASP A 4 18.73 -30.38 32.33
CA ASP A 4 19.88 -30.33 31.42
C ASP A 4 19.52 -29.62 30.11
N LEU A 5 18.31 -29.86 29.59
CA LEU A 5 17.81 -29.13 28.42
C LEU A 5 17.60 -27.65 28.74
N LEU A 6 17.07 -27.31 29.91
CA LEU A 6 16.92 -25.91 30.33
C LEU A 6 18.28 -25.21 30.42
N ASN A 7 19.28 -25.84 31.05
CA ASN A 7 20.64 -25.30 31.13
C ASN A 7 21.27 -25.10 29.74
N ARG A 8 20.99 -25.99 28.78
CA ARG A 8 21.49 -25.88 27.39
C ARG A 8 20.80 -24.74 26.64
N VAL A 9 19.49 -24.57 26.82
CA VAL A 9 18.75 -23.41 26.28
C VAL A 9 19.31 -22.10 26.85
N ASP A 10 19.53 -22.03 28.17
CA ASP A 10 20.09 -20.85 28.82
C ASP A 10 21.52 -20.54 28.34
N SER A 11 22.35 -21.58 28.15
CA SER A 11 23.71 -21.43 27.61
C SER A 11 23.69 -20.90 26.18
N ALA A 12 22.88 -21.51 25.30
CA ALA A 12 22.77 -21.08 23.91
C ALA A 12 22.21 -19.65 23.80
N LEU A 13 21.26 -19.29 24.66
CA LEU A 13 20.71 -17.94 24.74
C LEU A 13 21.77 -16.92 25.17
N LYS A 14 22.61 -17.27 26.15
CA LYS A 14 23.73 -16.42 26.59
C LYS A 14 24.72 -16.16 25.44
N GLU A 15 25.12 -17.20 24.72
CA GLU A 15 26.03 -17.07 23.58
C GLU A 15 25.45 -16.18 22.47
N LEU A 16 24.16 -16.38 22.15
CA LEU A 16 23.43 -15.56 21.17
C LEU A 16 23.43 -14.08 21.55
N ARG A 17 23.30 -13.74 22.84
CA ARG A 17 23.36 -12.34 23.32
C ARG A 17 24.72 -11.71 23.10
N GLU A 18 25.79 -12.42 23.49
CA GLU A 18 27.17 -11.93 23.35
C GLU A 18 27.49 -11.62 21.88
N HIS A 19 26.87 -12.36 20.96
CA HIS A 19 27.15 -12.26 19.53
C HIS A 19 26.15 -11.38 18.76
N ASN A 20 25.02 -10.98 19.36
CA ASN A 20 24.05 -10.08 18.70
C ASN A 20 24.66 -8.72 18.31
N ASN A 21 25.77 -8.31 18.95
CA ASN A 21 26.49 -7.08 18.65
C ASN A 21 27.65 -7.24 17.65
N THR A 22 27.95 -8.46 17.19
CA THR A 22 29.04 -8.68 16.24
C THR A 22 28.61 -8.30 14.83
N LYS A 23 29.60 -7.93 14.00
CA LYS A 23 29.42 -7.76 12.55
C LYS A 23 29.60 -9.08 11.78
N ASN A 24 29.95 -10.17 12.46
CA ASN A 24 30.18 -11.47 11.83
C ASN A 24 28.87 -12.25 11.74
N ILE A 25 28.32 -12.33 10.52
CA ILE A 25 27.05 -12.99 10.23
C ILE A 25 27.13 -14.50 10.52
N ALA A 26 28.27 -15.15 10.22
CA ALA A 26 28.42 -16.59 10.38
C ALA A 26 28.36 -17.01 11.87
N ASP A 27 28.95 -16.23 12.76
CA ASP A 27 28.92 -16.50 14.19
C ASP A 27 27.48 -16.32 14.73
N TYR A 28 26.82 -15.21 14.35
CA TYR A 28 25.43 -14.97 14.75
C TYR A 28 24.49 -16.10 14.29
N GLU A 29 24.61 -16.51 13.02
CA GLU A 29 23.86 -17.63 12.45
C GLU A 29 24.04 -18.92 13.26
N TYR A 30 25.29 -19.27 13.57
CA TYR A 30 25.61 -20.47 14.37
C TYR A 30 24.88 -20.47 15.71
N TYR A 31 24.98 -19.39 16.49
CA TYR A 31 24.36 -19.30 17.82
C TYR A 31 22.82 -19.25 17.75
N ALA A 32 22.27 -18.57 16.73
CA ALA A 32 20.83 -18.51 16.52
C ALA A 32 20.25 -19.90 16.21
N LEU A 33 20.91 -20.67 15.35
CA LEU A 33 20.51 -22.04 15.02
C LEU A 33 20.58 -22.95 16.25
N ASN A 34 21.65 -22.83 17.05
CA ASN A 34 21.82 -23.62 18.28
C ASN A 34 20.72 -23.33 19.32
N PHE A 35 20.36 -22.05 19.52
CA PHE A 35 19.27 -21.67 20.41
C PHE A 35 17.93 -22.28 19.98
N ILE A 36 17.56 -22.18 18.69
CA ILE A 36 16.32 -22.75 18.19
C ILE A 36 16.33 -24.27 18.29
N GLU A 37 17.44 -24.94 17.97
CA GLU A 37 17.58 -26.39 18.13
C GLU A 37 17.27 -26.82 19.57
N GLU A 38 17.92 -26.19 20.55
CA GLU A 38 17.73 -26.52 21.97
C GLU A 38 16.30 -26.24 22.45
N ALA A 39 15.74 -25.10 22.08
CA ALA A 39 14.38 -24.72 22.47
C ALA A 39 13.30 -25.61 21.82
N VAL A 40 13.47 -26.02 20.56
CA VAL A 40 12.56 -26.96 19.88
C VAL A 40 12.65 -28.35 20.50
N ASN A 41 13.86 -28.82 20.82
CA ASN A 41 14.06 -30.10 21.51
C ASN A 41 13.41 -30.07 22.91
N PHE A 42 13.57 -28.98 23.66
CA PHE A 42 12.92 -28.77 24.96
C PHE A 42 11.38 -28.81 24.86
N ASN A 43 10.80 -28.08 23.89
CA ASN A 43 9.35 -28.06 23.69
C ASN A 43 8.79 -29.42 23.24
N SER A 44 9.52 -30.15 22.38
CA SER A 44 9.15 -31.50 21.96
C SER A 44 9.13 -32.49 23.12
N PHE A 45 10.11 -32.37 24.03
CA PHE A 45 10.16 -33.13 25.28
C PHE A 45 8.96 -32.83 26.18
N LYS A 46 8.64 -31.54 26.41
CA LYS A 46 7.48 -31.12 27.23
C LYS A 46 6.15 -31.64 26.68
N LYS A 47 6.01 -31.76 25.35
CA LYS A 47 4.79 -32.25 24.67
C LYS A 47 4.68 -33.78 24.59
N ASN A 48 5.48 -34.55 25.34
CA ASN A 48 5.50 -36.03 25.37
C ASN A 48 5.64 -36.69 23.98
N LYS A 49 6.23 -36.01 23.00
CA LYS A 49 6.53 -36.60 21.69
C LYS A 49 7.83 -37.40 21.82
N ARG A 50 7.93 -38.56 21.14
CA ARG A 50 9.18 -39.35 21.08
C ARG A 50 10.35 -38.41 20.76
N HIS A 51 11.28 -38.31 21.70
CA HIS A 51 12.40 -37.38 21.65
C HIS A 51 13.39 -37.80 20.55
N LYS A 52 13.20 -37.33 19.32
CA LYS A 52 14.27 -37.36 18.30
C LYS A 52 14.99 -36.02 18.39
N LYS A 53 16.26 -36.05 18.83
CA LYS A 53 17.16 -34.89 18.75
C LYS A 53 17.19 -34.43 17.29
N LYS A 54 16.64 -33.25 17.00
CA LYS A 54 16.69 -32.67 15.66
C LYS A 54 17.86 -31.70 15.62
N LYS A 55 18.91 -32.05 14.86
CA LYS A 55 20.05 -31.15 14.65
C LYS A 55 19.73 -30.19 13.52
N ILE A 56 19.87 -28.88 13.74
CA ILE A 56 19.69 -27.85 12.71
C ILE A 56 21.08 -27.37 12.28
N ARG A 57 21.43 -27.60 11.02
CA ARG A 57 22.79 -27.39 10.51
C ARG A 57 22.95 -26.13 9.67
N ASN A 58 21.84 -25.60 9.14
CA ASN A 58 21.84 -24.45 8.24
C ASN A 58 20.45 -23.78 8.19
N VAL A 59 20.40 -22.62 7.54
CA VAL A 59 19.19 -21.81 7.33
C VAL A 59 18.10 -22.55 6.55
N THR A 60 18.45 -23.41 5.59
CA THR A 60 17.46 -24.20 4.85
C THR A 60 16.73 -25.18 5.77
N GLU A 61 17.44 -25.84 6.68
CA GLU A 61 16.84 -26.73 7.69
C GLU A 61 15.97 -25.97 8.70
N LEU A 62 16.35 -24.74 9.07
CA LEU A 62 15.55 -23.84 9.90
C LEU A 62 14.21 -23.50 9.22
N ASN A 63 14.24 -23.11 7.95
CA ASN A 63 13.02 -22.76 7.20
C ASN A 63 12.09 -23.97 6.97
N ASN A 64 12.62 -25.19 7.01
CA ASN A 64 11.86 -26.43 6.96
C ASN A 64 11.24 -26.86 8.31
N LEU A 65 11.51 -26.16 9.42
CA LEU A 65 10.82 -26.42 10.69
C LEU A 65 9.35 -26.03 10.61
N ARG A 66 8.52 -26.40 11.58
CA ARG A 66 7.16 -25.84 11.67
C ARG A 66 7.24 -24.44 12.30
N SER A 67 6.47 -23.50 11.78
CA SER A 67 6.50 -22.10 12.21
C SER A 67 6.11 -21.97 13.70
N ASN A 68 5.17 -22.78 14.17
CA ASN A 68 4.79 -22.83 15.59
C ASN A 68 5.93 -23.32 16.52
N ASP A 69 6.77 -24.25 16.07
CA ASP A 69 7.90 -24.73 16.86
C ASP A 69 8.97 -23.63 17.01
N ILE A 70 9.19 -22.84 15.95
CA ILE A 70 10.06 -21.65 16.01
C ILE A 70 9.46 -20.57 16.93
N ALA A 71 8.16 -20.28 16.79
CA ALA A 71 7.49 -19.29 17.62
C ALA A 71 7.52 -19.65 19.12
N ASP A 72 7.25 -20.93 19.45
CA ASP A 72 7.35 -21.44 20.82
C ASP A 72 8.78 -21.30 21.38
N ALA A 73 9.81 -21.52 20.54
CA ALA A 73 11.20 -21.33 20.92
C ALA A 73 11.53 -19.87 21.24
N ILE A 74 11.12 -18.93 20.38
CA ILE A 74 11.32 -17.49 20.61
C ILE A 74 10.60 -17.03 21.89
N LYS A 75 9.34 -17.46 22.10
CA LYS A 75 8.58 -17.14 23.32
C LYS A 75 9.28 -17.64 24.58
N LEU A 76 9.86 -18.85 24.52
CA LEU A 76 10.65 -19.39 25.63
C LEU A 76 11.88 -18.50 25.90
N GLY A 77 12.64 -18.14 24.87
CA GLY A 77 13.80 -17.25 25.01
C GLY A 77 13.43 -15.91 25.64
N ASN A 78 12.34 -15.28 25.20
CA ASN A 78 11.84 -14.04 25.78
C ASN A 78 11.39 -14.20 27.25
N SER A 79 10.77 -15.34 27.60
CA SER A 79 10.32 -15.60 28.98
C SER A 79 11.48 -15.72 29.97
N LEU A 80 12.64 -16.15 29.49
CA LEU A 80 13.90 -16.26 30.25
C LEU A 80 14.64 -14.90 30.33
N GLU A 81 14.15 -13.86 29.64
CA GLU A 81 14.78 -12.53 29.48
C GLU A 81 13.95 -11.37 30.04
N LYS A 82 13.55 -11.44 31.32
CA LYS A 82 12.70 -10.40 31.93
C LYS A 82 13.20 -8.96 31.72
N GLY A 83 14.51 -8.71 31.83
CA GLY A 83 15.09 -7.37 31.65
C GLY A 83 15.07 -6.82 30.21
N ARG A 84 14.94 -7.68 29.19
CA ARG A 84 14.94 -7.24 27.78
C ARG A 84 13.59 -6.66 27.37
N ALA A 85 12.50 -7.26 27.83
CA ALA A 85 11.14 -6.76 27.56
C ALA A 85 10.92 -5.36 28.16
N GLU A 86 11.41 -5.12 29.38
CA GLU A 86 11.34 -3.80 30.02
C GLU A 86 12.17 -2.75 29.26
N LEU A 87 13.38 -3.12 28.81
CA LEU A 87 14.23 -2.25 27.99
C LEU A 87 13.55 -1.87 26.67
N PHE A 88 13.03 -2.85 25.92
CA PHE A 88 12.37 -2.60 24.64
C PHE A 88 11.09 -1.79 24.80
N ASN A 89 10.30 -2.06 25.84
CA ASN A 89 9.14 -1.23 26.12
C ASN A 89 9.53 0.23 26.39
N ARG A 90 10.60 0.47 27.16
CA ARG A 90 11.10 1.83 27.40
C ARG A 90 11.57 2.50 26.10
N LEU A 91 12.47 1.85 25.36
CA LEU A 91 12.97 2.39 24.08
C LEU A 91 11.84 2.66 23.11
N TRP A 92 10.84 1.78 23.05
CA TRP A 92 9.70 1.96 22.19
C TRP A 92 8.92 3.23 22.53
N ASN A 93 8.62 3.42 23.82
CA ASN A 93 7.81 4.55 24.28
C ASN A 93 8.56 5.89 24.16
N ASP A 94 9.90 5.88 24.27
CA ASP A 94 10.73 7.07 24.05
C ASP A 94 10.67 7.56 22.57
N ASP A 95 10.36 6.65 21.65
CA ASP A 95 10.23 6.90 20.20
C ASP A 95 8.77 7.21 19.77
N ILE A 96 7.86 7.44 20.72
CA ILE A 96 6.50 7.95 20.45
C ILE A 96 6.52 9.47 20.58
N ALA A 97 5.97 10.15 19.57
CA ALA A 97 5.91 11.61 19.56
C ALA A 97 5.09 12.15 20.73
N PRO A 98 5.57 13.18 21.45
CA PRO A 98 4.80 13.81 22.50
C PRO A 98 3.59 14.59 21.94
N ASP A 99 2.47 14.56 22.66
CA ASP A 99 1.18 15.17 22.25
C ASP A 99 1.34 16.60 21.69
N TYR A 100 2.16 17.44 22.34
CA TYR A 100 2.34 18.83 21.93
C TYR A 100 3.00 19.00 20.55
N LEU A 101 3.89 18.08 20.13
CA LEU A 101 4.50 18.13 18.80
C LEU A 101 3.50 17.70 17.73
N ILE A 102 2.71 16.66 18.01
CA ILE A 102 1.61 16.20 17.14
C ILE A 102 0.60 17.33 16.93
N GLN A 103 0.14 17.96 18.01
CA GLN A 103 -0.83 19.05 17.99
C GLN A 103 -0.29 20.27 17.21
N LYS A 104 1.00 20.60 17.41
CA LYS A 104 1.67 21.67 16.66
C LYS A 104 1.74 21.38 15.17
N ASP A 105 2.07 20.14 14.79
CA ASP A 105 2.12 19.73 13.38
C ASP A 105 0.74 19.82 12.72
N PHE A 106 -0.28 19.35 13.43
CA PHE A 106 -1.67 19.43 13.01
C PHE A 106 -2.14 20.88 12.79
N SER A 107 -1.88 21.76 13.75
CA SER A 107 -2.18 23.20 13.61
C SER A 107 -1.46 23.80 12.40
N GLY A 108 -0.19 23.45 12.18
CA GLY A 108 0.57 23.91 11.02
C GLY A 108 -0.08 23.52 9.69
N MET A 109 -0.57 22.29 9.57
CA MET A 109 -1.26 21.85 8.34
C MET A 109 -2.64 22.50 8.15
N ILE A 110 -3.35 22.78 9.25
CA ILE A 110 -4.59 23.56 9.22
C ILE A 110 -4.32 24.97 8.69
N ASP A 111 -3.26 25.63 9.13
CA ASP A 111 -2.89 26.97 8.66
C ASP A 111 -2.44 27.00 7.19
N GLU A 112 -2.00 25.85 6.67
CA GLU A 112 -1.59 25.69 5.29
C GLU A 112 -2.79 25.48 4.35
N ASN A 113 -3.80 24.65 4.73
CA ASN A 113 -5.09 24.39 4.05
C ASN A 113 -5.10 24.45 2.50
N ILE A 114 -4.31 23.62 1.83
CA ILE A 114 -4.27 23.54 0.35
C ILE A 114 -4.59 22.10 -0.11
N MET A 115 -5.84 21.64 0.05
CA MET A 115 -6.28 20.37 -0.53
C MET A 115 -7.70 20.46 -1.10
N TYR A 116 -7.89 20.08 -2.36
CA TYR A 116 -9.21 20.01 -3.02
C TYR A 116 -9.92 18.66 -2.76
N VAL A 117 -10.23 18.36 -1.50
CA VAL A 117 -11.00 17.16 -1.09
C VAL A 117 -12.04 17.51 -0.01
N SER A 118 -12.90 16.55 0.37
CA SER A 118 -13.85 16.75 1.49
C SER A 118 -13.12 17.05 2.79
N ASP A 119 -13.72 17.81 3.71
CA ASP A 119 -13.07 18.13 5.00
C ASP A 119 -12.72 16.88 5.82
N LYS A 120 -13.58 15.85 5.76
CA LYS A 120 -13.31 14.53 6.32
C LYS A 120 -12.00 13.93 5.76
N SER A 121 -11.90 13.88 4.43
CA SER A 121 -10.72 13.38 3.73
C SER A 121 -9.47 14.25 3.93
N LYS A 122 -9.63 15.55 4.17
CA LYS A 122 -8.51 16.44 4.54
C LYS A 122 -7.95 16.05 5.91
N VAL A 123 -8.82 15.92 6.91
CA VAL A 123 -8.42 15.53 8.27
C VAL A 123 -7.74 14.17 8.28
N TYR A 124 -8.25 13.21 7.50
CA TYR A 124 -7.60 11.90 7.30
C TYR A 124 -6.18 12.02 6.75
N ALA A 125 -6.02 12.81 5.68
CA ALA A 125 -4.71 13.03 5.09
C ALA A 125 -3.75 13.70 6.09
N TRP A 126 -4.22 14.64 6.92
CA TRP A 126 -3.43 15.25 7.97
C TRP A 126 -3.00 14.25 9.04
N VAL A 127 -3.92 13.45 9.58
CA VAL A 127 -3.60 12.40 10.57
C VAL A 127 -2.52 11.45 10.04
N LEU A 128 -2.67 11.00 8.79
CA LEU A 128 -1.71 10.11 8.15
C LEU A 128 -0.40 10.83 7.74
N ALA A 129 -0.43 12.14 7.50
CA ALA A 129 0.78 12.91 7.26
C ALA A 129 1.63 13.01 8.52
N ILE A 130 1.01 13.15 9.69
CA ILE A 130 1.70 13.24 10.98
C ILE A 130 2.46 11.97 11.30
N THR A 131 1.92 10.77 11.02
CA THR A 131 2.67 9.50 11.21
C THR A 131 3.97 9.54 10.41
N GLY A 132 3.87 9.98 9.15
CA GLY A 132 5.00 10.16 8.27
C GLY A 132 5.98 11.23 8.77
N HIS A 133 5.49 12.40 9.18
CA HIS A 133 6.31 13.48 9.70
C HIS A 133 7.06 13.08 10.97
N ALA A 134 6.39 12.39 11.89
CA ALA A 134 6.96 11.88 13.13
C ALA A 134 8.10 10.89 12.83
N ALA A 135 7.86 9.89 11.99
CA ALA A 135 8.87 8.89 11.65
C ALA A 135 10.13 9.49 10.98
N SER A 136 9.94 10.52 10.16
CA SER A 136 11.01 11.09 9.32
C SER A 136 11.62 12.41 9.83
N GLY A 137 11.11 12.95 10.93
CA GLY A 137 11.54 14.23 11.49
C GLY A 137 11.24 15.42 10.60
N HIS A 138 10.01 15.51 10.11
CA HIS A 138 9.51 16.58 9.25
C HIS A 138 8.42 17.43 9.93
N GLY A 139 7.97 18.51 9.30
CA GLY A 139 6.95 19.38 9.87
C GLY A 139 7.40 19.98 11.21
N ALA A 140 6.55 19.93 12.23
CA ALA A 140 6.86 20.36 13.59
C ALA A 140 7.99 19.56 14.28
N PHE A 141 8.33 18.39 13.74
CA PHE A 141 9.41 17.53 14.24
C PHE A 141 10.81 17.95 13.76
N ASN A 142 10.91 18.99 12.92
CA ASN A 142 12.17 19.62 12.58
C ASN A 142 12.38 20.91 13.41
N ARG A 143 13.28 20.86 14.40
CA ARG A 143 13.58 22.00 15.29
C ARG A 143 14.95 22.57 14.95
N SER A 144 14.96 23.78 14.38
CA SER A 144 16.19 24.53 14.05
C SER A 144 17.16 23.74 13.15
N GLY A 145 16.62 23.00 12.16
CA GLY A 145 17.41 22.16 11.26
C GLY A 145 17.75 20.77 11.82
N ARG A 146 17.47 20.50 13.10
CA ARG A 146 17.60 19.17 13.69
C ARG A 146 16.30 18.39 13.56
N LYS A 147 16.38 17.24 12.88
CA LYS A 147 15.29 16.27 12.79
C LYS A 147 15.15 15.49 14.09
N LEU A 148 13.94 15.44 14.63
CA LEU A 148 13.54 14.58 15.74
C LEU A 148 12.67 13.46 15.18
N ASN A 149 13.10 12.21 15.28
CA ASN A 149 12.37 11.08 14.73
C ASN A 149 11.62 10.37 15.86
N PHE A 150 10.36 10.02 15.60
CA PHE A 150 9.50 9.28 16.50
C PHE A 150 8.82 8.13 15.73
N PRO A 151 9.61 7.10 15.33
CA PRO A 151 9.18 6.04 14.41
C PRO A 151 8.06 5.15 14.96
N ASN A 152 7.77 5.23 16.27
CA ASN A 152 6.74 4.43 16.92
C ASN A 152 5.40 5.14 17.09
N THR A 153 5.29 6.35 16.56
CA THR A 153 4.04 7.13 16.61
C THR A 153 2.99 6.49 15.71
N THR A 154 1.97 5.88 16.32
CA THR A 154 0.86 5.24 15.58
C THR A 154 -0.24 6.24 15.24
N VAL A 155 -1.17 5.82 14.36
CA VAL A 155 -2.42 6.56 14.11
C VAL A 155 -3.19 6.78 15.41
N SER A 156 -3.31 5.75 16.26
CA SER A 156 -3.99 5.88 17.55
C SER A 156 -3.35 6.90 18.49
N ASP A 157 -2.02 6.99 18.53
CA ASP A 157 -1.32 7.99 19.35
C ASP A 157 -1.64 9.42 18.88
N ILE A 158 -1.66 9.62 17.56
CA ILE A 158 -2.02 10.90 16.94
C ILE A 158 -3.45 11.28 17.30
N LEU A 159 -4.40 10.39 17.09
CA LEU A 159 -5.81 10.64 17.37
C LEU A 159 -6.04 10.98 18.85
N LYS A 160 -5.41 10.25 19.77
CA LYS A 160 -5.46 10.55 21.21
C LYS A 160 -4.86 11.92 21.55
N ALA A 161 -3.77 12.31 20.90
CA ALA A 161 -3.16 13.62 21.09
C ALA A 161 -4.06 14.75 20.53
N LEU A 162 -4.66 14.55 19.36
CA LEU A 162 -5.53 15.55 18.72
C LEU A 162 -6.87 15.71 19.44
N ALA A 163 -7.41 14.66 20.05
CA ALA A 163 -8.61 14.75 20.90
C ALA A 163 -8.41 15.69 22.10
N LYS A 164 -7.16 15.93 22.53
CA LYS A 164 -6.79 16.87 23.61
C LYS A 164 -6.34 18.24 23.10
N HIS A 165 -6.47 18.53 21.81
CA HIS A 165 -5.97 19.77 21.24
C HIS A 165 -6.69 20.98 21.86
N PRO A 166 -5.97 21.99 22.42
CA PRO A 166 -6.58 23.07 23.19
C PRO A 166 -7.53 23.94 22.34
N ASP A 167 -7.16 24.17 21.08
CA ASP A 167 -7.92 24.99 20.13
C ASP A 167 -8.89 24.20 19.26
N LEU A 168 -9.20 22.94 19.59
CA LEU A 168 -10.04 22.09 18.75
C LEU A 168 -11.41 22.73 18.45
N SER A 169 -12.03 23.40 19.45
CA SER A 169 -13.28 24.14 19.25
C SER A 169 -13.18 25.17 18.14
N LYS A 170 -12.10 25.95 18.11
CA LYS A 170 -11.91 27.02 17.12
C LYS A 170 -11.84 26.46 15.70
N PHE A 171 -11.23 25.29 15.54
CA PHE A 171 -11.17 24.62 14.23
C PHE A 171 -12.54 24.09 13.80
N VAL A 172 -13.36 23.59 14.73
CA VAL A 172 -14.76 23.21 14.42
C VAL A 172 -15.56 24.45 14.03
N ASP A 173 -15.48 25.51 14.83
CA ASP A 173 -16.25 26.76 14.62
C ASP A 173 -15.90 27.42 13.28
N ASN A 174 -14.65 27.29 12.83
CA ASN A 174 -14.18 27.76 11.53
C ASN A 174 -14.43 26.78 10.37
N GLY A 175 -15.09 25.64 10.61
CA GLY A 175 -15.40 24.63 9.59
C GLY A 175 -14.18 23.87 9.05
N LEU A 176 -13.03 23.93 9.72
CA LEU A 176 -11.79 23.26 9.30
C LEU A 176 -11.79 21.77 9.70
N ILE A 177 -12.54 21.42 10.74
CA ILE A 177 -12.81 20.04 11.15
C ILE A 177 -14.31 19.81 11.33
N PRO A 178 -14.83 18.60 11.03
CA PRO A 178 -16.28 18.34 11.07
C PRO A 178 -16.89 18.45 12.48
N ASN A 179 -16.21 17.88 13.49
CA ASN A 179 -16.59 17.93 14.90
C ASN A 179 -15.40 17.50 15.78
N LYS A 180 -15.52 17.66 17.10
CA LYS A 180 -14.45 17.29 18.06
C LYS A 180 -14.29 15.78 18.23
N ASP A 181 -15.40 15.05 18.25
CA ASP A 181 -15.43 13.60 18.49
C ASP A 181 -14.75 12.81 17.37
N TYR A 182 -14.52 13.44 16.23
CA TYR A 182 -13.84 12.90 15.07
C TYR A 182 -12.44 12.35 15.36
N PHE A 183 -11.80 12.78 16.44
CA PHE A 183 -10.48 12.29 16.86
C PHE A 183 -10.53 11.08 17.80
N HIS A 184 -11.70 10.48 18.02
CA HIS A 184 -11.78 9.14 18.58
C HIS A 184 -11.47 8.09 17.50
N PRO A 185 -10.54 7.14 17.75
CA PRO A 185 -10.16 6.11 16.76
C PRO A 185 -11.34 5.34 16.15
N GLU A 186 -12.32 4.96 16.97
CA GLU A 186 -13.50 4.23 16.48
C GLU A 186 -14.36 5.09 15.54
N ILE A 187 -14.50 6.38 15.86
CA ILE A 187 -15.30 7.32 15.07
C ILE A 187 -14.59 7.59 13.75
N ILE A 188 -13.30 7.94 13.78
CA ILE A 188 -12.57 8.24 12.55
C ILE A 188 -12.56 7.04 11.61
N ARG A 189 -12.29 5.82 12.12
CA ARG A 189 -12.22 4.60 11.32
C ARG A 189 -13.55 4.27 10.65
N LYS A 190 -14.64 4.37 11.41
CA LYS A 190 -16.00 4.18 10.89
C LYS A 190 -16.33 5.21 9.83
N GLU A 191 -15.96 6.47 10.04
CA GLU A 191 -16.22 7.55 9.10
C GLU A 191 -15.42 7.38 7.80
N VAL A 192 -14.16 6.91 7.86
CA VAL A 192 -13.35 6.63 6.67
C VAL A 192 -14.03 5.54 5.85
N GLN A 193 -14.38 4.44 6.51
CA GLN A 193 -15.01 3.32 5.83
C GLN A 193 -16.35 3.72 5.21
N SER A 194 -17.21 4.39 5.97
CA SER A 194 -18.59 4.68 5.56
C SER A 194 -18.71 5.84 4.57
N HIS A 195 -17.78 6.80 4.59
CA HIS A 195 -17.83 7.99 3.73
C HIS A 195 -16.84 7.99 2.56
N CYS A 196 -15.69 7.32 2.67
CA CYS A 196 -14.71 7.30 1.59
C CYS A 196 -14.75 6.00 0.80
N ILE A 197 -14.79 4.85 1.48
CA ILE A 197 -14.57 3.55 0.84
C ILE A 197 -15.89 2.91 0.40
N ASP A 198 -16.81 2.67 1.32
CA ASP A 198 -18.07 1.99 1.00
C ASP A 198 -18.92 2.67 -0.10
N PRO A 199 -19.05 4.01 -0.15
CA PRO A 199 -19.86 4.66 -1.17
C PRO A 199 -19.36 4.41 -2.60
N PHE A 200 -18.04 4.49 -2.84
CA PHE A 200 -17.51 4.30 -4.19
C PHE A 200 -17.63 2.84 -4.63
N VAL A 201 -17.36 1.90 -3.72
CA VAL A 201 -17.51 0.47 -4.00
C VAL A 201 -18.96 0.14 -4.35
N ARG A 202 -19.93 0.69 -3.61
CA ARG A 202 -21.36 0.53 -3.91
C ARG A 202 -21.75 1.14 -5.25
N ILE A 203 -21.19 2.30 -5.65
CA ILE A 203 -21.46 2.90 -6.96
C ILE A 203 -21.00 1.96 -8.08
N ILE A 204 -19.78 1.42 -7.99
CA ILE A 204 -19.25 0.48 -8.98
C ILE A 204 -20.06 -0.82 -8.97
N GLU A 205 -20.33 -1.39 -7.79
CA GLU A 205 -21.12 -2.60 -7.64
C GLU A 205 -22.53 -2.45 -8.25
N ASN A 206 -23.21 -1.34 -7.98
CA ASN A 206 -24.53 -1.05 -8.55
C ASN A 206 -24.47 -0.88 -10.06
N HIS A 207 -23.41 -0.26 -10.59
CA HIS A 207 -23.22 -0.13 -12.03
C HIS A 207 -23.06 -1.49 -12.71
N PHE A 208 -22.19 -2.36 -12.16
CA PHE A 208 -22.04 -3.71 -12.67
C PHE A 208 -23.35 -4.48 -12.51
N ASN A 209 -23.97 -4.50 -11.33
CA ASN A 209 -25.15 -5.29 -11.03
C ASN A 209 -26.44 -4.80 -11.71
N GLY A 210 -26.50 -3.53 -12.09
CA GLY A 210 -27.65 -2.93 -12.78
C GLY A 210 -27.91 -3.46 -14.19
N PRO A 211 -28.95 -2.94 -14.86
CA PRO A 211 -29.26 -3.25 -16.25
C PRO A 211 -28.08 -2.90 -17.16
N PRO A 212 -27.73 -3.76 -18.15
CA PRO A 212 -26.58 -3.57 -19.02
C PRO A 212 -26.86 -2.54 -20.12
N GLU A 213 -27.27 -1.33 -19.75
CA GLU A 213 -27.76 -0.31 -20.68
C GLU A 213 -26.95 0.98 -20.63
N GLN A 214 -26.06 1.14 -19.64
CA GLN A 214 -25.26 2.34 -19.49
C GLN A 214 -23.79 1.97 -19.41
N LYS A 215 -23.01 2.48 -20.36
CA LYS A 215 -21.53 2.40 -20.34
C LYS A 215 -20.92 3.50 -19.46
N PHE A 216 -21.58 4.65 -19.41
CA PHE A 216 -21.10 5.82 -18.68
C PHE A 216 -21.94 6.07 -17.44
N TYR A 217 -21.29 6.54 -16.38
CA TYR A 217 -21.93 6.97 -15.15
C TYR A 217 -21.63 8.45 -14.91
N THR A 218 -22.62 9.20 -14.43
CA THR A 218 -22.44 10.60 -14.03
C THR A 218 -22.28 10.68 -12.52
N ILE A 219 -21.05 10.91 -12.07
CA ILE A 219 -20.76 11.28 -10.68
C ILE A 219 -21.31 12.69 -10.49
N LYS A 220 -22.30 12.83 -9.61
CA LYS A 220 -22.94 14.10 -9.33
C LYS A 220 -22.02 15.02 -8.52
N LYS A 221 -22.14 16.32 -8.75
CA LYS A 221 -21.51 17.35 -7.90
C LYS A 221 -21.77 17.04 -6.43
N GLY A 222 -20.73 17.13 -5.60
CA GLY A 222 -20.83 16.86 -4.16
C GLY A 222 -20.79 15.38 -3.77
N THR A 223 -20.88 14.44 -4.72
CA THR A 223 -20.73 13.01 -4.43
C THR A 223 -19.30 12.72 -3.97
N ASN A 224 -19.17 12.04 -2.83
CA ASN A 224 -17.90 11.48 -2.39
C ASN A 224 -17.61 10.19 -3.17
N PHE A 225 -16.48 10.16 -3.86
CA PHE A 225 -16.00 9.00 -4.61
C PHE A 225 -14.56 8.69 -4.19
N GLY A 226 -14.35 7.72 -3.30
CA GLY A 226 -13.01 7.35 -2.83
C GLY A 226 -12.32 8.44 -1.99
N GLY A 227 -13.09 9.38 -1.41
CA GLY A 227 -12.58 10.57 -0.72
C GLY A 227 -12.55 11.85 -1.57
N PHE A 228 -12.76 11.73 -2.89
CA PHE A 228 -12.87 12.89 -3.78
C PHE A 228 -14.26 13.49 -3.76
N VAL A 229 -14.36 14.81 -3.78
CA VAL A 229 -15.62 15.53 -3.93
C VAL A 229 -15.51 16.49 -5.11
N PHE A 230 -16.42 16.33 -6.07
CA PHE A 230 -16.39 17.10 -7.30
C PHE A 230 -17.20 18.39 -7.19
N ASN A 231 -16.66 19.47 -7.75
CA ASN A 231 -17.31 20.78 -7.83
C ASN A 231 -18.31 20.89 -9.00
N SER A 232 -18.32 19.90 -9.90
CA SER A 232 -19.23 19.76 -11.03
C SER A 232 -19.57 18.30 -11.26
N ASP A 233 -20.63 18.03 -12.03
CA ASP A 233 -20.91 16.68 -12.52
C ASP A 233 -19.72 16.18 -13.36
N CYS A 234 -19.38 14.91 -13.22
CA CYS A 234 -18.29 14.25 -13.94
C CYS A 234 -18.80 12.96 -14.59
N ILE A 235 -18.48 12.75 -15.87
CA ILE A 235 -18.89 11.55 -16.61
C ILE A 235 -17.69 10.60 -16.71
N VAL A 236 -17.89 9.37 -16.26
CA VAL A 236 -16.86 8.31 -16.26
C VAL A 236 -17.33 7.08 -17.02
N ASP A 237 -16.41 6.45 -17.74
CA ASP A 237 -16.51 5.08 -18.23
C ASP A 237 -16.18 4.14 -17.06
N MET A 238 -17.21 3.55 -16.47
CA MET A 238 -17.08 2.77 -15.23
C MET A 238 -16.26 1.50 -15.41
N LEU A 239 -16.26 0.93 -16.62
CA LEU A 239 -15.45 -0.24 -16.92
C LEU A 239 -13.96 0.12 -16.95
N GLU A 240 -13.62 1.27 -17.54
CA GLU A 240 -12.23 1.77 -17.55
C GLU A 240 -11.75 2.23 -16.17
N LEU A 241 -12.64 2.83 -15.39
CA LEU A 241 -12.38 3.19 -14.00
C LEU A 241 -12.09 1.94 -13.15
N ALA A 242 -12.98 0.94 -13.17
CA ALA A 242 -12.79 -0.30 -12.43
C ALA A 242 -11.52 -1.05 -12.88
N ARG A 243 -11.22 -1.02 -14.19
CA ARG A 243 -10.03 -1.64 -14.76
C ARG A 243 -8.72 -1.04 -14.23
N THR A 244 -8.66 0.28 -14.12
CA THR A 244 -7.44 0.99 -13.71
C THR A 244 -7.31 1.08 -12.21
N TYR A 245 -8.43 1.13 -11.48
CA TYR A 245 -8.45 0.81 -10.06
C TYR A 245 -7.84 -0.57 -9.80
N ASN A 246 -8.20 -1.57 -10.62
CA ASN A 246 -7.65 -2.91 -10.49
C ASN A 246 -6.13 -2.94 -10.73
N PHE A 247 -5.60 -2.09 -11.62
CA PHE A 247 -4.15 -1.97 -11.79
C PHE A 247 -3.46 -1.37 -10.55
N SER A 248 -3.93 -0.22 -10.06
CA SER A 248 -3.31 0.45 -8.90
C SER A 248 -3.47 -0.39 -7.62
N GLY A 249 -4.65 -0.97 -7.38
CA GLY A 249 -4.88 -1.80 -6.19
C GLY A 249 -4.09 -3.11 -6.16
N TRP A 250 -3.43 -3.48 -7.25
CA TRP A 250 -2.55 -4.66 -7.29
C TRP A 250 -1.07 -4.32 -7.38
N MET A 251 -0.71 -3.05 -7.59
CA MET A 251 0.65 -2.69 -7.94
C MET A 251 1.64 -2.92 -6.79
N ASP A 252 1.17 -2.91 -5.54
CA ASP A 252 1.96 -3.21 -4.34
C ASP A 252 2.00 -4.68 -3.95
N VAL A 253 1.10 -5.50 -4.52
CA VAL A 253 0.98 -6.91 -4.15
C VAL A 253 2.26 -7.68 -4.51
N GLY A 254 2.84 -8.34 -3.50
CA GLY A 254 4.13 -9.02 -3.64
C GLY A 254 4.17 -10.05 -4.75
N SER A 255 3.12 -10.87 -4.89
CA SER A 255 3.04 -11.92 -5.92
C SER A 255 3.10 -11.38 -7.35
N LEU A 256 2.56 -10.18 -7.61
CA LEU A 256 2.66 -9.51 -8.91
C LEU A 256 4.10 -9.05 -9.15
N ARG A 257 4.70 -8.38 -8.16
CA ARG A 257 6.05 -7.84 -8.26
C ARG A 257 7.10 -8.93 -8.42
N GLU A 258 6.89 -10.10 -7.81
CA GLU A 258 7.77 -11.26 -8.01
C GLU A 258 7.72 -11.80 -9.42
N LYS A 259 6.54 -11.93 -10.02
CA LYS A 259 6.38 -12.38 -11.40
C LYS A 259 7.04 -11.40 -12.36
N ALA A 260 6.78 -10.11 -12.20
CA ALA A 260 7.42 -9.06 -12.99
C ALA A 260 8.95 -9.09 -12.84
N ALA A 261 9.47 -9.22 -11.63
CA ALA A 261 10.91 -9.32 -11.39
C ALA A 261 11.53 -10.58 -12.03
N SER A 262 10.83 -11.71 -11.96
CA SER A 262 11.28 -12.97 -12.56
C SER A 262 11.29 -12.91 -14.08
N LYS A 263 10.31 -12.21 -14.66
CA LYS A 263 10.16 -12.01 -16.11
C LYS A 263 11.21 -11.06 -16.68
N TYR A 264 11.52 -9.98 -15.97
CA TYR A 264 12.35 -8.87 -16.49
C TYR A 264 13.73 -8.73 -15.85
N GLY A 265 14.03 -9.50 -14.80
CA GLY A 265 15.31 -9.42 -14.08
C GLY A 265 15.48 -8.15 -13.24
N TRP A 266 14.39 -7.42 -12.94
CA TRP A 266 14.43 -6.17 -12.20
C TRP A 266 13.63 -6.24 -10.90
N MET A 267 14.33 -6.12 -9.76
CA MET A 267 13.73 -6.25 -8.44
C MET A 267 13.20 -4.90 -7.92
N MET A 268 11.87 -4.78 -7.89
CA MET A 268 11.17 -3.61 -7.34
C MET A 268 11.10 -3.65 -5.81
N GLY A 269 11.13 -4.83 -5.20
CA GLY A 269 10.86 -4.98 -3.78
C GLY A 269 9.39 -4.73 -3.46
N TYR A 270 8.94 -5.24 -2.33
CA TYR A 270 7.54 -5.19 -1.93
C TYR A 270 7.41 -5.46 -0.44
N GLY A 271 6.19 -5.34 0.03
CA GLY A 271 5.74 -5.61 1.38
C GLY A 271 4.23 -5.50 1.39
N ASP A 272 3.63 -5.80 2.52
CA ASP A 272 2.18 -5.81 2.66
C ASP A 272 1.79 -5.15 3.98
N THR A 273 0.55 -4.67 4.04
CA THR A 273 0.00 -4.04 5.23
C THR A 273 -0.70 -5.11 6.07
N PHE A 274 -0.27 -5.25 7.33
CA PHE A 274 -0.80 -6.23 8.27
C PHE A 274 -1.45 -5.54 9.46
N ALA A 275 -2.52 -6.13 9.98
CA ALA A 275 -2.98 -5.81 11.32
C ALA A 275 -1.96 -6.35 12.34
N VAL A 276 -1.23 -5.44 12.99
CA VAL A 276 -0.18 -5.72 13.98
C VAL A 276 -0.68 -5.42 15.38
N ASN A 277 -0.51 -6.38 16.30
CA ASN A 277 -0.69 -6.16 17.73
C ASN A 277 0.55 -5.44 18.28
N ILE A 278 0.40 -4.16 18.60
CA ILE A 278 1.49 -3.31 19.06
C ILE A 278 2.09 -3.82 20.39
N SER A 279 1.26 -4.32 21.30
CA SER A 279 1.71 -4.84 22.60
C SER A 279 2.54 -6.13 22.45
N GLU A 280 2.22 -7.00 21.49
CA GLU A 280 3.06 -8.13 21.15
C GLU A 280 4.33 -7.71 20.41
N ALA A 281 4.24 -6.80 19.42
CA ALA A 281 5.38 -6.32 18.66
C ALA A 281 6.49 -5.72 19.54
N LYS A 282 6.12 -4.94 20.57
CA LYS A 282 7.03 -4.35 21.57
C LYS A 282 7.93 -5.37 22.29
N LYS A 283 7.54 -6.64 22.35
CA LYS A 283 8.34 -7.70 22.99
C LYS A 283 9.51 -8.15 22.13
N TYR A 284 9.49 -7.84 20.83
CA TYR A 284 10.46 -8.34 19.86
C TYR A 284 11.22 -7.21 19.16
N PHE A 285 10.67 -6.02 19.03
CA PHE A 285 11.28 -4.92 18.28
C PHE A 285 11.47 -3.67 19.14
N CYS A 286 12.46 -2.85 18.79
CA CYS A 286 12.64 -1.53 19.43
C CYS A 286 11.81 -0.46 18.74
N SER A 287 11.44 -0.66 17.47
CA SER A 287 10.55 0.24 16.75
C SER A 287 9.68 -0.46 15.69
N LEU A 288 8.57 0.18 15.31
CA LEU A 288 7.74 -0.21 14.16
C LEU A 288 8.49 -0.05 12.85
N GLU A 289 9.37 0.95 12.75
CA GLU A 289 10.18 1.16 11.56
C GLU A 289 11.03 -0.08 11.24
N GLU A 290 11.46 -0.84 12.26
CA GLU A 290 12.21 -2.10 12.09
C GLU A 290 11.46 -3.13 11.24
N LEU A 291 10.12 -3.16 11.29
CA LEU A 291 9.28 -4.04 10.44
C LEU A 291 9.31 -3.63 8.95
N SER A 292 9.63 -2.36 8.68
CA SER A 292 9.75 -1.82 7.33
C SER A 292 11.21 -1.76 6.84
N GLU A 293 12.17 -2.11 7.71
CA GLU A 293 13.59 -2.07 7.42
C GLU A 293 14.02 -3.20 6.48
N LYS A 294 15.24 -3.03 5.95
CA LYS A 294 15.89 -4.02 5.10
C LYS A 294 16.32 -5.26 5.90
N GLU A 295 16.72 -5.08 7.14
CA GLU A 295 17.21 -6.13 8.04
C GLU A 295 16.83 -5.73 9.46
N TYR A 296 16.33 -6.68 10.23
CA TYR A 296 16.06 -6.48 11.65
C TYR A 296 17.38 -6.29 12.39
N LYS A 297 17.54 -5.15 13.05
CA LYS A 297 18.77 -4.80 13.77
C LYS A 297 18.82 -5.44 15.16
N HIS A 298 17.68 -5.50 15.84
CA HIS A 298 17.58 -5.96 17.22
C HIS A 298 17.14 -7.42 17.29
N SER A 299 16.19 -7.78 16.43
CA SER A 299 15.73 -9.16 16.25
C SER A 299 16.31 -9.78 15.00
N LYS A 300 17.65 -9.78 14.93
CA LYS A 300 18.43 -10.34 13.81
C LYS A 300 18.07 -11.79 13.46
N PHE A 301 17.46 -12.53 14.37
CA PHE A 301 16.98 -13.88 14.17
C PHE A 301 16.00 -13.96 12.98
N PHE A 302 15.11 -12.98 12.83
CA PHE A 302 14.14 -12.97 11.75
C PHE A 302 14.80 -12.80 10.37
N ASN A 303 16.03 -12.27 10.30
CA ASN A 303 16.78 -12.19 9.04
C ASN A 303 17.19 -13.58 8.51
N LEU A 304 17.11 -14.64 9.33
CA LEU A 304 17.42 -16.01 8.93
C LEU A 304 16.21 -16.76 8.35
N LEU A 305 15.03 -16.18 8.45
CA LEU A 305 13.81 -16.80 7.93
C LEU A 305 13.53 -16.26 6.53
N ASP A 306 13.05 -17.13 5.64
CA ASP A 306 12.40 -16.65 4.43
C ASP A 306 11.14 -15.85 4.80
N HIS A 307 10.70 -14.96 3.92
CA HIS A 307 9.64 -14.01 4.27
C HIS A 307 8.32 -14.69 4.60
N LYS A 308 7.91 -15.71 3.82
CA LYS A 308 6.70 -16.48 4.12
C LYS A 308 6.81 -17.13 5.49
N LYS A 309 7.98 -17.67 5.82
CA LYS A 309 8.27 -18.29 7.11
C LYS A 309 8.21 -17.30 8.26
N MET A 310 8.78 -16.12 8.07
CA MET A 310 8.77 -15.02 9.02
C MET A 310 7.33 -14.57 9.33
N ILE A 311 6.51 -14.33 8.31
CA ILE A 311 5.10 -13.94 8.47
C ILE A 311 4.33 -15.03 9.23
N GLU A 312 4.50 -16.31 8.88
CA GLU A 312 3.88 -17.41 9.62
C GLU A 312 4.35 -17.51 11.09
N VAL A 313 5.62 -17.20 11.35
CA VAL A 313 6.12 -17.09 12.73
C VAL A 313 5.48 -15.90 13.45
N PHE A 314 5.35 -14.73 12.81
CA PHE A 314 4.68 -13.57 13.40
C PHE A 314 3.22 -13.86 13.76
N LYS A 315 2.48 -14.60 12.91
CA LYS A 315 1.11 -15.06 13.22
C LYS A 315 1.08 -15.90 14.49
N HIS A 316 1.96 -16.91 14.59
CA HIS A 316 2.05 -17.75 15.79
C HIS A 316 2.56 -17.01 17.05
N LEU A 317 3.37 -15.97 16.86
CA LEU A 317 3.77 -15.09 17.95
C LEU A 317 2.62 -14.19 18.42
N GLY A 318 1.58 -14.01 17.61
CA GLY A 318 0.47 -13.09 17.87
C GLY A 318 0.82 -11.64 17.53
N ILE A 319 1.90 -11.42 16.78
CA ILE A 319 2.33 -10.09 16.33
C ILE A 319 1.42 -9.60 15.21
N ILE A 320 1.08 -10.48 14.26
CA ILE A 320 0.13 -10.17 13.18
C ILE A 320 -1.13 -11.03 13.30
N ALA A 321 -2.25 -10.46 12.87
CA ALA A 321 -3.50 -11.20 12.79
C ALA A 321 -3.40 -12.28 11.70
N ASP A 322 -4.07 -13.41 11.92
CA ASP A 322 -4.24 -14.42 10.89
C ASP A 322 -5.51 -14.11 10.12
N ILE A 323 -5.36 -13.47 8.96
CA ILE A 323 -6.45 -13.02 8.11
C ILE A 323 -6.44 -13.87 6.84
N ASP A 324 -7.57 -14.49 6.54
CA ASP A 324 -7.74 -15.29 5.33
C ASP A 324 -7.86 -14.39 4.09
N GLU A 325 -7.29 -14.84 2.97
CA GLU A 325 -7.56 -14.23 1.67
C GLU A 325 -9.01 -14.52 1.22
N PRO A 326 -9.73 -13.53 0.68
CA PRO A 326 -11.06 -13.73 0.15
C PRO A 326 -11.12 -14.77 -0.98
N ASP A 327 -11.95 -15.80 -0.79
CA ASP A 327 -12.24 -16.82 -1.81
C ASP A 327 -13.62 -16.56 -2.40
N PHE A 328 -13.63 -15.80 -3.49
CA PHE A 328 -14.86 -15.35 -4.15
C PHE A 328 -15.69 -16.51 -4.72
N ASP A 329 -15.04 -17.58 -5.18
CA ASP A 329 -15.76 -18.75 -5.72
C ASP A 329 -16.45 -19.51 -4.57
N LYS A 330 -15.81 -19.67 -3.40
CA LYS A 330 -16.46 -20.22 -2.20
C LYS A 330 -17.59 -19.32 -1.68
N LEU A 331 -17.42 -18.00 -1.71
CA LEU A 331 -18.47 -17.05 -1.32
C LEU A 331 -19.69 -17.18 -2.24
N GLU A 332 -19.46 -17.26 -3.56
CA GLU A 332 -20.53 -17.42 -4.55
C GLU A 332 -21.35 -18.69 -4.30
N GLN A 333 -20.68 -19.81 -4.01
CA GLN A 333 -21.32 -21.09 -3.68
C GLN A 333 -22.17 -21.03 -2.41
N LYS A 334 -21.71 -20.33 -1.37
CA LYS A 334 -22.43 -20.22 -0.09
C LYS A 334 -23.69 -19.35 -0.18
N GLN A 335 -23.71 -18.34 -1.04
CA GLN A 335 -24.74 -17.29 -1.06
C GLN A 335 -25.68 -17.34 -2.27
N GLY A 336 -25.65 -18.42 -3.06
CA GLY A 336 -26.57 -18.58 -4.19
C GLY A 336 -26.33 -17.56 -5.32
N GLY A 337 -25.09 -17.13 -5.53
CA GLY A 337 -24.69 -16.41 -6.74
C GLY A 337 -24.46 -14.89 -6.64
N LYS A 338 -24.61 -14.25 -5.47
CA LYS A 338 -24.31 -12.80 -5.32
C LYS A 338 -23.28 -12.54 -4.22
N VAL A 339 -22.06 -12.22 -4.62
CA VAL A 339 -21.01 -11.71 -3.73
C VAL A 339 -21.08 -10.19 -3.70
N THR A 340 -21.22 -9.61 -2.51
CA THR A 340 -21.28 -8.14 -2.27
C THR A 340 -20.11 -7.69 -1.41
N TRP A 341 -19.78 -6.40 -1.47
CA TRP A 341 -18.74 -5.82 -0.62
C TRP A 341 -18.98 -6.01 0.89
N ASP A 342 -20.23 -5.85 1.33
CA ASP A 342 -20.56 -6.00 2.75
C ASP A 342 -20.37 -7.44 3.23
N LEU A 343 -20.69 -8.44 2.40
CA LEU A 343 -20.43 -9.85 2.69
C LEU A 343 -18.93 -10.14 2.79
N ILE A 344 -18.12 -9.57 1.89
CA ILE A 344 -16.66 -9.75 1.91
C ILE A 344 -16.08 -9.19 3.21
N LYS A 345 -16.48 -7.97 3.60
CA LYS A 345 -16.08 -7.38 4.89
C LYS A 345 -16.50 -8.24 6.08
N GLU A 346 -17.75 -8.70 6.11
CA GLU A 346 -18.25 -9.53 7.21
C GLU A 346 -17.52 -10.87 7.32
N THR A 347 -17.14 -11.46 6.18
CA THR A 347 -16.53 -12.79 6.15
C THR A 347 -15.02 -12.77 6.37
N TYR A 348 -14.31 -11.77 5.81
CA TYR A 348 -12.85 -11.74 5.74
C TYR A 348 -12.21 -10.53 6.41
N GLY A 349 -12.98 -9.46 6.67
CA GLY A 349 -12.44 -8.23 7.24
C GLY A 349 -12.06 -8.42 8.71
N PHE A 350 -10.83 -8.08 9.06
CA PHE A 350 -10.38 -7.99 10.45
C PHE A 350 -10.64 -6.59 11.00
N ASP A 351 -11.47 -6.47 12.05
CA ASP A 351 -11.79 -5.18 12.65
C ASP A 351 -10.69 -4.73 13.63
N ILE A 352 -10.02 -3.62 13.29
CA ILE A 352 -8.96 -3.06 14.13
C ILE A 352 -9.56 -2.34 15.34
N ARG A 353 -9.42 -2.95 16.52
CA ARG A 353 -9.80 -2.37 17.82
C ARG A 353 -8.70 -2.56 18.86
N GLY A 354 -8.64 -1.65 19.84
CA GLY A 354 -7.72 -1.76 20.97
C GLY A 354 -6.25 -1.58 20.58
N GLU A 355 -5.44 -2.63 20.74
CA GLU A 355 -3.98 -2.60 20.57
C GLU A 355 -3.51 -2.93 19.14
N TRP A 356 -4.45 -3.15 18.22
CA TRP A 356 -4.14 -3.45 16.82
C TRP A 356 -3.97 -2.15 16.02
N GLU A 357 -2.99 -2.15 15.12
CA GLU A 357 -2.73 -1.07 14.16
C GLU A 357 -2.42 -1.65 12.78
N ASN A 358 -2.72 -0.88 11.73
CA ASN A 358 -2.37 -1.28 10.37
C ASN A 358 -0.93 -0.85 10.07
N VAL A 359 -0.03 -1.81 9.84
CA VAL A 359 1.41 -1.56 9.72
C VAL A 359 1.97 -2.27 8.49
N TYR A 360 2.72 -1.52 7.68
CA TYR A 360 3.44 -2.07 6.55
C TYR A 360 4.67 -2.88 7.00
N ILE A 361 4.76 -4.13 6.55
CA ILE A 361 5.90 -5.01 6.79
C ILE A 361 6.62 -5.26 5.47
N ARG A 362 7.93 -4.99 5.43
CA ARG A 362 8.72 -5.18 4.21
C ARG A 362 9.05 -6.66 4.03
N GLU A 363 8.64 -7.21 2.89
CA GLU A 363 8.93 -8.59 2.51
C GLU A 363 10.05 -8.70 1.48
N LYS A 364 10.35 -7.67 0.69
CA LYS A 364 11.45 -7.77 -0.28
C LYS A 364 12.09 -6.42 -0.57
N LYS A 365 13.41 -6.44 -0.73
CA LYS A 365 14.19 -5.25 -1.12
C LYS A 365 14.12 -5.04 -2.62
N GLY A 366 14.03 -3.79 -3.04
CA GLY A 366 14.20 -3.38 -4.42
C GLY A 366 14.06 -1.86 -4.58
N LYS A 367 13.96 -1.40 -5.82
CA LYS A 367 13.97 0.03 -6.17
C LYS A 367 12.67 0.77 -5.83
N GLY A 368 11.60 0.03 -5.57
CA GLY A 368 10.25 0.56 -5.39
C GLY A 368 9.55 0.83 -6.71
N ILE A 369 8.24 1.09 -6.60
CA ILE A 369 7.40 1.65 -7.66
C ILE A 369 7.15 3.12 -7.33
N SER A 370 6.95 3.92 -8.38
CA SER A 370 6.44 5.28 -8.25
C SER A 370 4.95 5.26 -8.55
N ASP A 371 4.13 5.46 -7.52
CA ASP A 371 2.66 5.48 -7.61
C ASP A 371 2.20 6.51 -8.63
N ASP A 372 2.85 7.67 -8.62
CA ASP A 372 2.71 8.76 -9.58
C ASP A 372 2.88 8.35 -11.05
N ILE A 373 3.95 7.60 -11.34
CA ILE A 373 4.21 7.07 -12.68
C ILE A 373 3.18 5.97 -13.01
N ALA A 374 2.84 5.12 -12.05
CA ALA A 374 1.85 4.07 -12.22
C ALA A 374 0.46 4.64 -12.57
N VAL A 375 -0.05 5.60 -11.79
CA VAL A 375 -1.33 6.28 -12.01
C VAL A 375 -1.34 6.97 -13.38
N THR A 376 -0.23 7.61 -13.77
CA THR A 376 -0.11 8.25 -15.08
C THR A 376 -0.15 7.22 -16.21
N ASN A 377 0.63 6.15 -16.09
CA ASN A 377 0.68 5.06 -17.07
C ASN A 377 -0.67 4.32 -17.18
N ALA A 378 -1.49 4.32 -16.12
CA ALA A 378 -2.82 3.72 -16.14
C ALA A 378 -3.71 4.33 -17.23
N GLY A 379 -3.55 5.62 -17.54
CA GLY A 379 -4.22 6.31 -18.65
C GLY A 379 -4.02 5.67 -20.02
N PHE A 380 -2.95 4.89 -20.17
CA PHE A 380 -2.47 4.37 -21.44
C PHE A 380 -2.43 2.83 -21.50
N LEU A 381 -3.05 2.15 -20.53
CA LEU A 381 -3.21 0.69 -20.58
C LEU A 381 -3.85 0.27 -21.90
N SER A 382 -3.16 -0.59 -22.65
CA SER A 382 -3.63 -1.16 -23.91
C SER A 382 -4.93 -1.91 -23.69
N ASP A 383 -5.94 -1.75 -24.54
CA ASP A 383 -7.17 -2.56 -24.45
C ASP A 383 -6.88 -4.02 -24.84
N THR A 384 -7.17 -4.94 -23.93
CA THR A 384 -6.89 -6.38 -24.11
C THR A 384 -8.14 -7.23 -24.18
N PHE A 385 -9.33 -6.67 -23.90
CA PHE A 385 -10.56 -7.44 -23.82
C PHE A 385 -11.63 -6.98 -24.80
N ARG A 386 -11.47 -5.80 -25.43
CA ARG A 386 -12.39 -5.34 -26.47
C ARG A 386 -12.00 -5.75 -27.88
N THR A 387 -12.97 -5.69 -28.79
CA THR A 387 -12.81 -5.96 -30.22
C THR A 387 -12.00 -4.85 -30.91
N ASN A 388 -11.36 -5.17 -32.04
CA ASN A 388 -10.47 -4.25 -32.75
C ASN A 388 -11.16 -2.99 -33.31
N ASP A 389 -12.48 -3.03 -33.46
CA ASP A 389 -13.32 -1.91 -33.89
C ASP A 389 -13.76 -0.99 -32.74
N TYR A 390 -13.37 -1.29 -31.49
CA TYR A 390 -13.65 -0.43 -30.36
C TYR A 390 -12.94 0.92 -30.48
N ILE A 391 -13.72 2.00 -30.41
CA ILE A 391 -13.22 3.37 -30.40
C ILE A 391 -13.38 3.94 -28.99
N PRO A 392 -12.26 4.28 -28.29
CA PRO A 392 -12.32 4.93 -26.99
C PRO A 392 -13.10 6.24 -27.04
N SER A 393 -13.88 6.49 -25.99
CA SER A 393 -14.63 7.73 -25.83
C SER A 393 -13.71 8.85 -25.31
N LYS A 394 -14.16 10.11 -25.39
CA LYS A 394 -13.45 11.24 -24.76
C LYS A 394 -13.33 11.11 -23.23
N TYR A 395 -14.17 10.29 -22.59
CA TYR A 395 -14.14 10.07 -21.14
C TYR A 395 -13.20 8.92 -20.72
N THR A 396 -12.69 8.14 -21.68
CA THR A 396 -11.94 6.91 -21.40
C THR A 396 -10.62 7.19 -20.68
N VAL A 397 -9.80 8.12 -21.18
CA VAL A 397 -8.49 8.44 -20.56
C VAL A 397 -8.68 9.04 -19.16
N PHE A 398 -9.63 9.96 -18.99
CA PHE A 398 -9.98 10.49 -17.68
C PHE A 398 -10.35 9.38 -16.70
N SER A 399 -11.23 8.47 -17.11
CA SER A 399 -11.73 7.39 -16.26
C SER A 399 -10.62 6.43 -15.86
N LYS A 400 -9.67 6.18 -16.76
CA LYS A 400 -8.47 5.37 -16.50
C LYS A 400 -7.57 5.99 -15.43
N ILE A 401 -7.26 7.28 -15.56
CA ILE A 401 -6.37 7.92 -14.59
C ILE A 401 -7.09 8.09 -13.26
N PHE A 402 -8.37 8.48 -13.30
CA PHE A 402 -9.18 8.62 -12.11
C PHE A 402 -9.37 7.29 -11.37
N GLY A 403 -9.56 6.17 -12.07
CA GLY A 403 -9.66 4.86 -11.44
C GLY A 403 -8.40 4.46 -10.69
N ALA A 404 -7.22 4.68 -11.29
CA ALA A 404 -5.94 4.42 -10.63
C ALA A 404 -5.70 5.34 -9.43
N GLU A 405 -6.02 6.63 -9.55
CA GLU A 405 -5.92 7.60 -8.47
C GLU A 405 -6.82 7.23 -7.28
N VAL A 406 -8.04 6.76 -7.55
CA VAL A 406 -8.95 6.28 -6.50
C VAL A 406 -8.38 5.04 -5.79
N GLY A 407 -7.71 4.14 -6.51
CA GLY A 407 -7.06 2.99 -5.89
C GLY A 407 -5.92 3.38 -4.96
N ASP A 408 -5.00 4.24 -5.41
CA ASP A 408 -3.92 4.79 -4.58
C ASP A 408 -4.48 5.53 -3.34
N ARG A 409 -5.58 6.26 -3.54
CA ARG A 409 -6.25 6.96 -2.44
C ARG A 409 -6.88 5.99 -1.43
N VAL A 410 -7.37 4.84 -1.87
CA VAL A 410 -7.93 3.81 -0.98
C VAL A 410 -6.82 3.11 -0.20
N ASP A 411 -5.68 2.76 -0.81
CA ASP A 411 -4.48 2.29 -0.09
C ASP A 411 -4.07 3.29 1.00
N THR A 412 -4.15 4.59 0.68
CA THR A 412 -3.90 5.62 1.67
C THR A 412 -4.91 5.57 2.83
N HIS A 413 -6.21 5.52 2.53
CA HIS A 413 -7.26 5.53 3.55
C HIS A 413 -7.34 4.22 4.37
N GLU A 414 -6.87 3.09 3.85
CA GLU A 414 -6.91 1.79 4.54
C GLU A 414 -6.16 1.83 5.89
N LYS A 415 -5.15 2.70 6.00
CA LYS A 415 -4.31 2.85 7.20
C LYS A 415 -5.11 3.36 8.41
N ILE A 416 -6.30 3.92 8.16
CA ILE A 416 -7.24 4.44 9.17
C ILE A 416 -8.65 3.88 8.96
N SER A 417 -8.86 2.80 8.20
CA SER A 417 -10.18 2.18 8.05
C SER A 417 -10.47 1.18 9.17
N SER A 418 -11.74 0.78 9.35
CA SER A 418 -12.11 -0.23 10.35
C SER A 418 -11.68 -1.65 9.96
N PRO A 419 -12.00 -2.16 8.75
CA PRO A 419 -11.59 -3.50 8.34
C PRO A 419 -10.24 -3.50 7.60
N VAL A 420 -9.37 -4.43 7.99
CA VAL A 420 -8.14 -4.78 7.26
C VAL A 420 -8.29 -6.14 6.60
N PHE A 421 -7.68 -6.29 5.43
CA PHE A 421 -7.67 -7.49 4.61
C PHE A 421 -6.25 -7.93 4.32
N ASN A 422 -6.05 -9.22 4.03
CA ASN A 422 -4.77 -9.71 3.53
C ASN A 422 -4.50 -9.13 2.13
N ASN A 423 -3.27 -8.68 1.85
CA ASN A 423 -2.89 -7.89 0.66
C ASN A 423 -3.46 -6.46 0.59
N GLY A 424 -4.05 -5.94 1.67
CA GLY A 424 -4.66 -4.61 1.67
C GLY A 424 -6.12 -4.57 1.18
N GLN A 425 -6.79 -3.47 1.51
CA GLN A 425 -8.21 -3.28 1.20
C GLN A 425 -8.42 -2.92 -0.27
N ASP A 426 -7.52 -2.14 -0.83
CA ASP A 426 -7.49 -1.74 -2.23
C ASP A 426 -7.41 -2.95 -3.18
N SER A 427 -6.53 -3.92 -2.90
CA SER A 427 -6.36 -5.15 -3.67
C SER A 427 -7.59 -6.08 -3.58
N THR A 428 -8.19 -6.16 -2.39
CA THR A 428 -9.42 -6.93 -2.18
C THR A 428 -10.59 -6.33 -2.94
N ILE A 429 -10.73 -5.00 -2.97
CA ILE A 429 -11.73 -4.32 -3.80
C ILE A 429 -11.43 -4.53 -5.29
N ALA A 430 -10.17 -4.52 -5.69
CA ALA A 430 -9.79 -4.80 -7.06
C ALA A 430 -10.20 -6.23 -7.48
N GLN A 431 -9.99 -7.23 -6.62
CA GLN A 431 -10.48 -8.60 -6.82
C GLN A 431 -12.00 -8.64 -6.97
N HIS A 432 -12.74 -7.93 -6.11
CA HIS A 432 -14.19 -7.80 -6.19
C HIS A 432 -14.64 -7.22 -7.53
N PHE A 433 -14.03 -6.14 -8.01
CA PHE A 433 -14.37 -5.56 -9.31
C PHE A 433 -14.09 -6.51 -10.47
N ASN A 434 -12.99 -7.26 -10.41
CA ASN A 434 -12.69 -8.28 -11.43
C ASN A 434 -13.73 -9.42 -11.40
N TYR A 435 -14.17 -9.83 -10.21
CA TYR A 435 -15.26 -10.80 -10.05
C TYR A 435 -16.59 -10.29 -10.65
N LEU A 436 -16.97 -9.04 -10.36
CA LEU A 436 -18.16 -8.40 -10.93
C LEU A 436 -18.09 -8.36 -12.47
N PHE A 437 -16.93 -8.00 -13.03
CA PHE A 437 -16.69 -8.00 -14.46
C PHE A 437 -16.82 -9.39 -15.07
N LYS A 438 -16.12 -10.40 -14.51
CA LYS A 438 -16.20 -11.81 -14.94
C LYS A 438 -17.64 -12.28 -15.01
N ASN A 439 -18.43 -11.99 -13.98
CA ASN A 439 -19.83 -12.39 -13.91
C ASN A 439 -20.72 -11.64 -14.89
N LYS A 440 -20.52 -10.33 -15.08
CA LYS A 440 -21.31 -9.55 -16.05
C LYS A 440 -21.00 -9.93 -17.50
N CYS A 441 -19.76 -10.31 -17.79
CA CYS A 441 -19.37 -10.85 -19.09
C CYS A 441 -20.05 -12.17 -19.45
N LYS A 442 -20.72 -12.88 -18.53
CA LYS A 442 -21.58 -14.02 -18.89
C LYS A 442 -22.77 -13.58 -19.77
N SER A 443 -23.20 -12.31 -19.69
CA SER A 443 -24.27 -11.74 -20.52
C SER A 443 -23.78 -11.26 -21.88
N GLY A 444 -24.32 -11.82 -22.97
CA GLY A 444 -24.03 -11.36 -24.33
C GLY A 444 -24.45 -9.90 -24.58
N LYS A 445 -25.52 -9.41 -23.93
CA LYS A 445 -25.94 -8.00 -24.01
C LYS A 445 -24.88 -7.06 -23.43
N TYR A 446 -24.32 -7.42 -22.26
CA TYR A 446 -23.25 -6.65 -21.64
C TYR A 446 -21.98 -6.63 -22.50
N ARG A 447 -21.60 -7.79 -23.06
CA ARG A 447 -20.44 -7.88 -23.96
C ARG A 447 -20.62 -7.03 -25.21
N LYS A 448 -21.77 -7.13 -25.88
CA LYS A 448 -22.10 -6.31 -27.04
C LYS A 448 -22.07 -4.81 -26.74
N LEU A 449 -22.67 -4.37 -25.62
CA LEU A 449 -22.68 -2.97 -25.21
C LEU A 449 -21.27 -2.40 -25.02
N ASN A 450 -20.37 -3.21 -24.45
CA ASN A 450 -19.02 -2.78 -24.09
C ASN A 450 -17.95 -3.21 -25.11
N ASN A 451 -18.35 -3.70 -26.29
CA ASN A 451 -17.47 -4.24 -27.33
C ASN A 451 -16.51 -5.32 -26.81
N ILE A 452 -16.92 -6.15 -25.85
CA ILE A 452 -16.07 -7.20 -25.26
C ILE A 452 -16.03 -8.40 -26.19
N ARG A 453 -14.84 -8.96 -26.42
CA ARG A 453 -14.66 -10.13 -27.29
C ARG A 453 -15.26 -11.39 -26.67
N ASP A 454 -15.83 -12.25 -27.52
CA ASP A 454 -16.37 -13.55 -27.12
C ASP A 454 -15.29 -14.65 -27.05
N ASP A 455 -14.11 -14.42 -27.65
CA ASP A 455 -13.02 -15.41 -27.77
C ASP A 455 -12.05 -15.43 -26.56
N LEU A 456 -12.37 -14.69 -25.50
CA LEU A 456 -11.55 -14.62 -24.31
C LEU A 456 -11.59 -15.93 -23.53
N LYS A 457 -10.42 -16.53 -23.28
CA LYS A 457 -10.28 -17.69 -22.39
C LYS A 457 -10.78 -17.40 -20.97
N GLU A 458 -10.60 -16.16 -20.53
CA GLU A 458 -11.03 -15.70 -19.22
C GLU A 458 -11.38 -14.20 -19.28
N TYR A 459 -12.48 -13.81 -18.64
CA TYR A 459 -12.88 -12.42 -18.50
C TYR A 459 -12.16 -11.79 -17.31
N LYS A 460 -11.10 -11.04 -17.59
CA LYS A 460 -10.35 -10.23 -16.63
C LYS A 460 -10.32 -8.77 -17.06
N LEU A 461 -10.41 -7.85 -16.10
CA LEU A 461 -10.28 -6.41 -16.34
C LEU A 461 -8.89 -6.07 -16.90
N ILE A 462 -7.87 -6.70 -16.36
CA ILE A 462 -6.49 -6.63 -16.82
C ILE A 462 -5.88 -8.03 -16.84
N SER A 463 -5.16 -8.37 -17.91
CA SER A 463 -4.45 -9.65 -17.94
C SER A 463 -3.24 -9.59 -17.00
N SER A 464 -2.88 -10.73 -16.39
CA SER A 464 -1.72 -10.79 -15.49
C SER A 464 -0.43 -10.32 -16.16
N SER A 465 -0.22 -10.71 -17.43
CA SER A 465 0.93 -10.25 -18.22
C SER A 465 0.93 -8.72 -18.39
N LEU A 466 -0.20 -8.09 -18.75
CA LEU A 466 -0.24 -6.63 -18.85
C LEU A 466 0.00 -5.95 -17.49
N MET A 467 -0.52 -6.53 -16.40
CA MET A 467 -0.32 -6.01 -15.05
C MET A 467 1.16 -6.06 -14.64
N GLU A 468 1.87 -7.16 -14.94
CA GLU A 468 3.32 -7.32 -14.73
C GLU A 468 4.11 -6.28 -15.54
N ASP A 469 3.76 -6.12 -16.82
CA ASP A 469 4.42 -5.19 -17.76
C ASP A 469 4.27 -3.72 -17.31
N CYS A 470 3.08 -3.34 -16.83
CA CYS A 470 2.83 -1.97 -16.37
C CYS A 470 3.41 -1.70 -14.97
N CYS A 471 3.40 -2.72 -14.10
CA CYS A 471 4.04 -2.69 -12.79
C CYS A 471 5.54 -2.42 -12.93
N ILE A 472 6.24 -3.20 -13.77
CA ILE A 472 7.69 -3.04 -13.94
C ILE A 472 8.07 -1.71 -14.59
N ILE A 473 7.29 -1.21 -15.57
CA ILE A 473 7.56 0.08 -16.23
C ILE A 473 7.49 1.23 -15.25
N SER A 474 6.60 1.11 -14.26
CA SER A 474 6.40 2.11 -13.21
C SER A 474 7.43 2.04 -12.08
N SER A 475 8.40 1.11 -12.19
CA SER A 475 9.48 1.00 -11.21
C SER A 475 10.43 2.21 -11.26
N ASN A 476 11.01 2.48 -10.10
CA ASN A 476 12.07 3.48 -9.97
C ASN A 476 13.36 2.99 -10.63
N ILE A 477 14.03 3.92 -11.30
CA ILE A 477 15.23 3.69 -12.12
C ILE A 477 16.44 4.39 -11.52
N GLU A 478 16.31 5.70 -11.31
CA GLU A 478 17.34 6.57 -10.73
C GLU A 478 16.73 7.40 -9.61
N GLY A 479 17.40 7.41 -8.45
CA GLY A 479 16.82 8.02 -7.26
C GLY A 479 15.57 7.27 -6.78
N ILE A 480 15.13 7.59 -5.57
CA ILE A 480 13.91 7.03 -5.03
C ILE A 480 12.83 8.07 -5.29
N ILE A 481 11.95 7.85 -6.26
CA ILE A 481 10.74 8.67 -6.42
C ILE A 481 9.64 7.92 -5.67
N HIS A 482 9.45 8.22 -4.39
CA HIS A 482 8.34 7.69 -3.61
C HIS A 482 7.29 8.78 -3.41
N SER A 483 6.03 8.48 -3.72
CA SER A 483 4.94 9.18 -3.07
C SER A 483 4.98 8.82 -1.59
N SER A 484 4.88 9.83 -0.73
CA SER A 484 4.90 9.58 0.70
C SER A 484 3.97 10.52 1.40
N MET A 485 3.09 9.93 2.20
CA MET A 485 2.16 10.63 3.08
C MET A 485 2.85 11.69 3.96
N ARG A 486 4.15 11.50 4.21
CA ARG A 486 5.10 12.36 4.93
C ARG A 486 5.16 13.83 4.46
N HIS A 487 4.46 14.25 3.41
CA HIS A 487 4.54 15.62 2.90
C HIS A 487 3.21 16.21 2.42
N PHE A 488 2.07 15.59 2.74
CA PHE A 488 0.77 16.24 2.56
C PHE A 488 0.69 17.52 3.43
N GLY A 489 0.05 18.57 2.91
CA GLY A 489 -0.21 19.81 3.65
C GLY A 489 0.81 20.95 3.48
N LYS A 490 2.11 20.68 3.25
CA LYS A 490 3.14 21.74 3.24
C LYS A 490 2.85 22.87 2.24
N LYS A 491 3.06 24.14 2.62
CA LYS A 491 3.04 25.32 1.73
C LYS A 491 4.27 25.33 0.81
N GLN A 492 4.23 24.49 -0.22
CA GLN A 492 4.99 24.69 -1.44
C GLN A 492 4.00 24.64 -2.60
N LYS A 493 4.09 25.56 -3.57
CA LYS A 493 3.30 25.47 -4.81
C LYS A 493 3.52 24.08 -5.42
N GLY A 494 2.45 23.31 -5.67
CA GLY A 494 2.53 21.99 -6.30
C GLY A 494 2.76 20.80 -5.36
N THR A 495 2.04 20.73 -4.24
CA THR A 495 2.32 19.75 -3.17
C THR A 495 1.51 18.46 -3.18
N CYS A 496 0.50 18.35 -4.04
CA CYS A 496 -0.29 17.13 -4.21
C CYS A 496 -0.28 16.70 -5.69
N MET A 497 0.26 15.50 -5.96
CA MET A 497 0.28 14.89 -7.30
C MET A 497 -1.13 14.81 -7.87
N THR A 498 -2.13 14.45 -7.06
CA THR A 498 -3.52 14.34 -7.46
C THR A 498 -4.05 15.61 -8.14
N GLU A 499 -3.79 16.79 -7.57
CA GLU A 499 -4.24 18.07 -8.13
C GLU A 499 -3.52 18.40 -9.45
N GLN A 500 -2.23 18.07 -9.56
CA GLN A 500 -1.45 18.29 -10.77
C GLN A 500 -1.79 17.28 -11.86
N ILE A 501 -2.08 16.02 -11.52
CA ILE A 501 -2.57 14.99 -12.44
C ILE A 501 -3.91 15.41 -13.01
N PHE A 502 -4.88 15.86 -12.20
CA PHE A 502 -6.17 16.29 -12.75
C PHE A 502 -6.04 17.50 -13.70
N ILE A 503 -5.14 18.45 -13.40
CA ILE A 503 -4.83 19.58 -14.30
C ILE A 503 -4.15 19.09 -15.58
N PHE A 504 -3.12 18.24 -15.47
CA PHE A 504 -2.38 17.65 -16.59
C PHE A 504 -3.27 16.79 -17.49
N VAL A 505 -4.15 15.98 -16.89
CA VAL A 505 -5.13 15.13 -17.57
C VAL A 505 -6.19 15.98 -18.25
N SER A 506 -6.69 17.02 -17.60
CA SER A 506 -7.65 17.95 -18.23
C SER A 506 -7.05 18.64 -19.46
N GLN A 507 -5.76 18.97 -19.42
CA GLN A 507 -5.03 19.57 -20.55
C GLN A 507 -4.76 18.59 -21.69
N LEU A 508 -4.35 17.36 -21.37
CA LEU A 508 -4.30 16.23 -22.32
C LEU A 508 -5.66 16.03 -23.01
N LEU A 509 -6.75 16.13 -22.24
CA LEU A 509 -8.12 15.99 -22.73
C LEU A 509 -8.59 17.18 -23.59
N GLU A 510 -8.12 18.40 -23.34
CA GLU A 510 -8.41 19.56 -24.20
C GLU A 510 -7.65 19.51 -25.53
N GLU A 511 -6.39 19.08 -25.54
CA GLU A 511 -5.66 18.81 -26.78
C GLU A 511 -6.37 17.76 -27.64
N PHE A 512 -6.95 16.71 -27.03
CA PHE A 512 -7.77 15.71 -27.73
C PHE A 512 -9.04 16.28 -28.36
N LYS A 513 -9.63 17.34 -27.77
CA LYS A 513 -10.89 17.95 -28.25
C LYS A 513 -10.68 18.83 -29.49
N ASN A 514 -9.50 19.43 -29.62
CA ASN A 514 -9.22 20.44 -30.64
C ASN A 514 -8.53 19.87 -31.91
N ASN A 515 -8.13 18.59 -31.95
CA ASN A 515 -7.51 17.97 -33.13
C ASN A 515 -7.90 16.48 -33.34
N PRO A 516 -9.10 16.18 -33.85
CA PRO A 516 -9.62 14.80 -33.96
C PRO A 516 -8.85 13.90 -34.93
N THR A 517 -8.15 14.47 -35.92
CA THR A 517 -7.44 13.75 -37.00
C THR A 517 -6.07 13.20 -36.59
N LYS A 518 -5.57 13.51 -35.39
CA LYS A 518 -4.28 13.02 -34.87
C LYS A 518 -4.38 11.78 -33.98
N ARG A 519 -5.48 11.03 -34.04
CA ARG A 519 -5.63 9.73 -33.33
C ARG A 519 -4.52 8.71 -33.64
N ASN A 520 -3.90 8.78 -34.82
CA ASN A 520 -2.79 7.88 -35.21
C ASN A 520 -1.39 8.49 -35.00
N SER A 521 -1.28 9.74 -34.53
CA SER A 521 -0.01 10.39 -34.17
C SER A 521 0.09 10.64 -32.66
N LEU A 522 -0.48 9.74 -31.85
CA LEU A 522 -0.60 9.78 -30.39
C LEU A 522 0.70 10.05 -29.60
N TYR A 523 1.86 10.15 -30.26
CA TYR A 523 3.18 9.99 -29.65
C TYR A 523 4.19 11.12 -29.85
N SER A 524 3.95 12.10 -30.74
CA SER A 524 5.04 13.03 -31.10
C SER A 524 5.04 14.38 -30.39
N ASN A 525 3.91 15.05 -30.11
CA ASN A 525 3.94 16.47 -29.73
C ASN A 525 2.97 16.85 -28.58
N CYS A 526 3.22 16.40 -27.35
CA CYS A 526 2.56 16.97 -26.16
C CYS A 526 3.16 18.35 -25.82
N GLU A 527 2.58 19.45 -26.30
CA GLU A 527 2.99 20.80 -25.91
C GLU A 527 2.28 21.25 -24.61
N ILE A 528 3.01 21.92 -23.73
CA ILE A 528 2.52 22.42 -22.43
C ILE A 528 1.79 23.75 -22.67
N PRO A 529 0.75 24.11 -21.90
CA PRO A 529 0.15 25.44 -21.94
C PRO A 529 1.16 26.58 -21.87
N TYR A 530 0.82 27.66 -22.58
CA TYR A 530 1.62 28.86 -22.75
C TYR A 530 1.91 29.62 -21.43
N GLU A 531 1.04 29.52 -20.41
CA GLU A 531 1.29 30.16 -19.10
C GLU A 531 2.35 29.43 -18.27
N LEU A 532 2.56 28.13 -18.54
CA LEU A 532 3.67 27.37 -17.99
C LEU A 532 4.95 27.61 -18.83
N LEU A 533 4.84 27.74 -20.15
CA LEU A 533 5.97 28.07 -21.03
C LEU A 533 6.58 29.48 -20.79
N ASN A 534 5.79 30.43 -20.28
CA ASN A 534 6.25 31.81 -19.98
C ASN A 534 6.61 32.06 -18.51
N SER A 535 6.62 31.02 -17.68
CA SER A 535 7.32 31.07 -16.40
C SER A 535 8.83 31.10 -16.69
N SER A 536 9.46 32.26 -16.53
CA SER A 536 10.93 32.39 -16.60
C SER A 536 11.70 31.57 -15.55
N ASN A 537 10.97 30.87 -14.67
CA ASN A 537 11.51 29.87 -13.74
C ASN A 537 11.20 28.44 -14.25
N PRO A 538 12.17 27.50 -14.16
CA PRO A 538 11.92 26.11 -14.49
C PRO A 538 10.72 25.60 -13.69
N ILE A 539 9.71 25.09 -14.40
CA ILE A 539 8.57 24.44 -13.77
C ILE A 539 9.04 23.07 -13.34
N ASP A 540 9.34 22.97 -12.07
CA ASP A 540 9.41 21.70 -11.39
C ASP A 540 7.98 21.24 -11.09
N ILE A 541 7.67 20.01 -11.48
CA ILE A 541 6.54 19.28 -10.93
C ILE A 541 7.04 18.46 -9.74
N LYS A 542 6.14 18.14 -8.82
CA LYS A 542 6.50 17.29 -7.68
C LYS A 542 6.07 15.86 -7.98
N VAL A 543 7.04 14.98 -8.13
CA VAL A 543 6.83 13.53 -8.25
C VAL A 543 7.31 12.94 -6.93
N GLY A 544 6.36 12.49 -6.13
CA GLY A 544 6.56 12.05 -4.77
C GLY A 544 7.11 13.15 -3.86
N PHE A 545 8.35 13.00 -3.39
CA PHE A 545 9.04 14.01 -2.57
C PHE A 545 10.03 14.88 -3.35
N HIS A 546 10.28 14.59 -4.62
CA HIS A 546 11.25 15.32 -5.43
C HIS A 546 10.57 16.34 -6.33
N ARG A 547 11.22 17.51 -6.45
CA ARG A 547 10.98 18.42 -7.56
C ARG A 547 11.72 17.89 -8.76
N VAL A 548 10.96 17.52 -9.79
CA VAL A 548 11.48 17.04 -11.06
C VAL A 548 11.12 18.09 -12.10
N PRO A 549 12.09 18.57 -12.90
CA PRO A 549 11.77 19.43 -14.04
C PRO A 549 10.71 18.76 -14.91
N ILE A 550 9.63 19.48 -15.26
CA ILE A 550 8.50 18.93 -16.00
C ILE A 550 8.91 18.21 -17.29
N ASN A 551 9.97 18.67 -17.94
CA ASN A 551 10.53 18.05 -19.15
C ASN A 551 11.09 16.65 -18.89
N LYS A 552 11.79 16.43 -17.76
CA LYS A 552 12.31 15.12 -17.39
C LYS A 552 11.20 14.14 -17.05
N TYR A 553 10.15 14.60 -16.36
CA TYR A 553 8.99 13.77 -16.10
C TYR A 553 8.25 13.41 -17.40
N LYS A 554 8.07 14.38 -18.31
CA LYS A 554 7.49 14.13 -19.64
C LYS A 554 8.28 13.12 -20.45
N GLU A 555 9.60 13.20 -20.42
CA GLU A 555 10.49 12.25 -21.06
C GLU A 555 10.29 10.85 -20.48
N ARG A 556 10.29 10.71 -19.15
CA ARG A 556 10.03 9.43 -18.47
C ARG A 556 8.66 8.83 -18.78
N VAL A 557 7.62 9.67 -18.82
CA VAL A 557 6.27 9.25 -19.24
C VAL A 557 6.32 8.81 -20.70
N ARG A 558 6.89 9.60 -21.62
CA ARG A 558 6.99 9.25 -23.04
C ARG A 558 7.71 7.93 -23.27
N GLU A 559 8.85 7.70 -22.63
CA GLU A 559 9.58 6.42 -22.69
C GLU A 559 8.70 5.25 -22.26
N SER A 560 8.00 5.41 -21.13
CA SER A 560 7.07 4.40 -20.60
C SER A 560 5.96 4.10 -21.62
N LEU A 561 5.41 5.13 -22.26
CA LEU A 561 4.39 5.01 -23.29
C LEU A 561 4.88 4.30 -24.54
N GLU A 562 6.03 4.68 -25.08
CA GLU A 562 6.62 4.06 -26.26
C GLU A 562 6.82 2.54 -26.07
N ILE A 563 7.21 2.13 -24.86
CA ILE A 563 7.36 0.73 -24.49
C ILE A 563 5.98 0.03 -24.41
N LEU A 564 5.02 0.64 -23.71
CA LEU A 564 3.70 0.04 -23.45
C LEU A 564 2.81 -0.07 -24.70
N LEU A 565 2.98 0.83 -25.67
CA LEU A 565 2.05 1.00 -26.80
C LEU A 565 2.44 0.23 -28.06
N ASN A 566 3.43 -0.65 -27.95
CA ASN A 566 3.77 -1.65 -28.97
C ASN A 566 3.49 -3.08 -28.45
N PRO A 567 2.21 -3.54 -28.40
CA PRO A 567 1.86 -4.81 -27.76
C PRO A 567 2.65 -6.02 -28.27
N SER A 568 2.96 -6.05 -29.57
CA SER A 568 3.68 -7.16 -30.22
C SER A 568 5.17 -7.24 -29.84
N ASN A 569 5.78 -6.13 -29.42
CA ASN A 569 7.19 -6.09 -28.99
C ASN A 569 7.36 -5.62 -27.55
N ARG A 570 6.26 -5.44 -26.80
CA ARG A 570 6.26 -4.83 -25.47
C ARG A 570 7.27 -5.51 -24.57
N GLU A 571 7.13 -6.81 -24.35
CA GLU A 571 8.06 -7.58 -23.51
C GLU A 571 9.53 -7.40 -23.90
N LYS A 572 9.85 -7.49 -25.20
CA LYS A 572 11.21 -7.28 -25.71
C LYS A 572 11.72 -5.87 -25.42
N ASN A 573 10.86 -4.86 -25.58
CA ASN A 573 11.19 -3.46 -25.31
C ASN A 573 11.43 -3.22 -23.82
N ILE A 574 10.60 -3.80 -22.94
CA ILE A 574 10.78 -3.75 -21.49
C ILE A 574 12.12 -4.37 -21.10
N THR A 575 12.39 -5.59 -21.58
CA THR A 575 13.65 -6.29 -21.28
C THR A 575 14.85 -5.49 -21.77
N LYS A 576 14.80 -4.94 -22.98
CA LYS A 576 15.87 -4.07 -23.50
C LYS A 576 16.06 -2.81 -22.67
N TYR A 577 14.96 -2.20 -22.24
CA TYR A 577 14.98 -0.99 -21.43
C TYR A 577 15.68 -1.23 -20.09
N PHE A 578 15.26 -2.24 -19.32
CA PHE A 578 15.89 -2.55 -18.03
C PHE A 578 17.30 -3.14 -18.15
N ALA A 579 17.63 -3.80 -19.26
CA ALA A 579 19.01 -4.23 -19.55
C ALA A 579 19.96 -3.06 -19.79
N ASN A 580 19.46 -1.94 -20.32
CA ASN A 580 20.26 -0.73 -20.57
C ASN A 580 20.39 0.13 -19.32
N VAL A 581 19.33 0.22 -18.52
CA VAL A 581 19.26 1.07 -17.32
C VAL A 581 19.89 0.40 -16.08
N GLY A 582 20.02 -0.92 -16.09
CA GLY A 582 20.71 -1.68 -15.04
C GLY A 582 22.24 -1.73 -15.18
N ARG A 583 22.81 -1.07 -16.20
CA ARG A 583 24.26 -0.88 -16.41
C ARG A 583 24.63 0.53 -15.99
#